data_AF-A0A8S3J6M0-F1
#
_entry.id   AF-A0A8S3J6M0-F1
#
_cell.length_a   1.000
_cell.length_b   1.000
_cell.length_c   1.000
_cell.angle_alpha   90.00
_cell.angle_beta   90.00
_cell.angle_gamma   90.00
#
_symmetry.space_group_name_H-M   'P 1'
#
loop_
_entity.id
_entity.type
_entity.pdbx_description
1 polymer ?
#
loop_
_entity_poly.entity_id
_entity_poly.type
_entity_poly.pdbx_seq_one_letter_code
_entity_poly.pdbx_strand_id
1 'polypeptide(L)'
;SRTPTPPPDSPSKIFFDNVSPNAKQRTVLRLKDKIENLPRGTSAQIRSKFGINLSKQILPKTNSQSLIQTEIETFLCRDDITKLCPDKHKQIDGNQIRYRLNHLNILHQQFELESNIDIDYVTFTRYIPSYIKKPNNDSWGTCLCMPCLNPQLKYEKLHQLKRKHARIKVIVDFTPIDLYDLAKDEIKINEFKDNLTKLDKEDEEILVTFCEWQKIKAPHCTAPVSTKISISISMKEFIKKFIIEVDVSVYLF
;
A
#
# COMPACT_ATOMS: atom_id res chain seq x y z
N SER A 1 26.05 -27.67 -66.23
CA SER A 1 24.73 -27.26 -65.72
C SER A 1 24.93 -26.36 -64.51
N ARG A 2 24.80 -25.04 -64.68
CA ARG A 2 24.90 -24.09 -63.54
C ARG A 2 23.55 -24.03 -62.85
N THR A 3 23.52 -24.35 -61.56
CA THR A 3 22.34 -24.21 -60.71
C THR A 3 21.95 -22.73 -60.63
N PRO A 4 20.66 -22.38 -60.75
CA PRO A 4 20.21 -21.00 -60.60
C PRO A 4 20.47 -20.53 -59.17
N THR A 5 21.13 -19.38 -59.04
CA THR A 5 21.32 -18.71 -57.75
C THR A 5 19.96 -18.20 -57.27
N PRO A 6 19.54 -18.49 -56.02
CA PRO A 6 18.28 -17.98 -55.50
C PRO A 6 18.32 -16.44 -55.45
N PRO A 7 17.18 -15.77 -55.73
CA PRO A 7 17.11 -14.31 -55.68
C PRO A 7 17.45 -13.81 -54.27
N PRO A 8 18.14 -12.67 -54.14
CA PRO A 8 18.47 -12.09 -52.85
C PRO A 8 17.18 -11.83 -52.05
N ASP A 9 17.17 -12.30 -50.80
CA ASP A 9 16.03 -12.13 -49.91
C ASP A 9 15.66 -10.64 -49.80
N SER A 10 14.39 -10.33 -50.06
CA SER A 10 13.87 -8.97 -49.94
C SER A 10 14.13 -8.42 -48.53
N PRO A 11 14.68 -7.19 -48.37
CA PRO A 11 15.15 -6.65 -47.09
C PRO A 11 14.05 -6.52 -46.02
N SER A 12 12.78 -6.65 -46.39
CA SER A 12 11.65 -6.60 -45.46
C SER A 12 11.40 -7.87 -44.62
N LYS A 13 12.03 -9.03 -44.92
CA LYS A 13 11.86 -10.24 -44.10
C LYS A 13 12.64 -10.18 -42.78
N ILE A 14 13.78 -9.50 -42.77
CA ILE A 14 14.75 -9.53 -41.66
C ILE A 14 14.22 -8.82 -40.40
N PHE A 15 13.27 -7.90 -40.52
CA PHE A 15 12.79 -7.09 -39.39
C PHE A 15 11.85 -7.83 -38.41
N PHE A 16 11.19 -8.91 -38.83
CA PHE A 16 10.13 -9.54 -38.01
C PHE A 16 10.52 -10.86 -37.35
N ASP A 17 11.65 -11.46 -37.71
CA ASP A 17 12.12 -12.69 -37.04
C ASP A 17 12.63 -12.41 -35.62
N ASN A 18 13.11 -11.18 -35.37
CA ASN A 18 13.54 -10.73 -34.04
C ASN A 18 12.41 -10.18 -33.14
N VAL A 19 11.15 -10.19 -33.63
CA VAL A 19 10.03 -9.70 -32.83
C VAL A 19 9.58 -10.78 -31.86
N SER A 20 9.57 -10.43 -30.57
CA SER A 20 9.10 -11.30 -29.47
C SER A 20 7.76 -11.99 -29.81
N PRO A 21 7.58 -13.27 -29.46
CA PRO A 21 6.31 -13.99 -29.64
C PRO A 21 5.10 -13.22 -29.09
N ASN A 22 5.25 -12.54 -27.96
CA ASN A 22 4.19 -11.73 -27.35
C ASN A 22 3.87 -10.48 -28.19
N ALA A 23 4.88 -9.83 -28.78
CA ALA A 23 4.66 -8.70 -29.68
C ALA A 23 3.95 -9.13 -30.98
N LYS A 24 4.29 -10.31 -31.52
CA LYS A 24 3.55 -10.92 -32.64
C LYS A 24 2.09 -11.16 -32.24
N GLN A 25 1.84 -11.73 -31.06
CA GLN A 25 0.49 -12.02 -30.56
C GLN A 25 -0.37 -10.76 -30.33
N ARG A 26 0.20 -9.71 -29.72
CA ARG A 26 -0.47 -8.40 -29.56
C ARG A 26 -0.85 -7.78 -30.91
N THR A 27 0.03 -7.93 -31.91
CA THR A 27 -0.24 -7.46 -33.27
C THR A 27 -1.39 -8.24 -33.92
N VAL A 28 -1.43 -9.57 -33.74
CA VAL A 28 -2.56 -10.40 -34.20
C VAL A 28 -3.87 -9.98 -33.54
N LEU A 29 -3.89 -9.73 -32.23
CA LEU A 29 -5.09 -9.31 -31.51
C LEU A 29 -5.60 -7.95 -31.99
N ARG A 30 -4.70 -6.94 -32.10
CA ARG A 30 -5.07 -5.62 -32.64
C ARG A 30 -5.58 -5.64 -34.07
N LEU A 31 -5.06 -6.57 -34.89
CA LEU A 31 -5.50 -6.74 -36.26
C LEU A 31 -6.81 -7.50 -36.34
N LYS A 32 -7.09 -8.43 -35.42
CA LYS A 32 -8.31 -9.24 -35.40
C LYS A 32 -9.57 -8.39 -35.37
N ASP A 33 -9.61 -7.38 -34.52
CA ASP A 33 -10.75 -6.46 -34.40
C ASP A 33 -10.95 -5.60 -35.66
N LYS A 34 -9.93 -5.54 -36.53
CA LYS A 34 -9.96 -4.79 -37.78
C LYS A 34 -10.07 -5.68 -39.02
N ILE A 35 -10.09 -7.02 -38.87
CA ILE A 35 -10.07 -7.98 -39.99
C ILE A 35 -11.24 -7.75 -40.94
N GLU A 36 -12.42 -7.45 -40.42
CA GLU A 36 -13.63 -7.25 -41.22
C GLU A 36 -13.54 -6.02 -42.12
N ASN A 37 -12.71 -5.04 -41.74
CA ASN A 37 -12.52 -3.78 -42.47
C ASN A 37 -11.23 -3.76 -43.31
N LEU A 38 -10.47 -4.86 -43.37
CA LEU A 38 -9.26 -4.90 -44.17
C LEU A 38 -9.59 -5.04 -45.67
N PRO A 39 -8.90 -4.31 -46.57
CA PRO A 39 -9.04 -4.49 -48.00
C PRO A 39 -8.79 -5.95 -48.42
N ARG A 40 -9.53 -6.43 -49.43
CA ARG A 40 -9.35 -7.79 -49.97
C ARG A 40 -7.88 -8.02 -50.35
N GLY A 41 -7.31 -9.13 -49.87
CA GLY A 41 -5.92 -9.51 -50.13
C GLY A 41 -4.90 -9.05 -49.08
N THR A 42 -5.26 -8.11 -48.19
CA THR A 42 -4.35 -7.62 -47.13
C THR A 42 -3.96 -8.74 -46.16
N SER A 43 -4.89 -9.63 -45.83
CA SER A 43 -4.65 -10.81 -44.99
C SER A 43 -3.66 -11.79 -45.64
N ALA A 44 -3.70 -11.95 -46.97
CA ALA A 44 -2.74 -12.77 -47.71
C ALA A 44 -1.35 -12.13 -47.74
N GLN A 45 -1.27 -10.80 -47.90
CA GLN A 45 -0.01 -10.07 -47.82
C GLN A 45 0.60 -10.14 -46.42
N ILE A 46 -0.20 -9.99 -45.35
CA ILE A 46 0.27 -10.14 -43.97
C ILE A 46 0.82 -11.55 -43.73
N ARG A 47 0.11 -12.58 -44.21
CA ARG A 47 0.56 -13.97 -44.08
C ARG A 47 1.86 -14.22 -44.83
N SER A 48 1.98 -13.73 -46.07
CA SER A 48 3.18 -13.89 -46.90
C SER A 48 4.38 -13.13 -46.34
N LYS A 49 4.16 -11.91 -45.85
CA LYS A 49 5.24 -11.00 -45.41
C LYS A 49 5.70 -11.25 -43.97
N PHE A 50 4.79 -11.66 -43.09
CA PHE A 50 5.08 -11.82 -41.65
C PHE A 50 4.97 -13.27 -41.15
N GLY A 51 4.54 -14.21 -41.99
CA GLY A 51 4.32 -15.61 -41.57
C GLY A 51 3.16 -15.77 -40.58
N ILE A 52 2.34 -14.74 -40.36
CA ILE A 52 1.26 -14.75 -39.38
C ILE A 52 0.01 -15.34 -40.02
N ASN A 53 -0.46 -16.47 -39.50
CA ASN A 53 -1.72 -17.05 -39.94
C ASN A 53 -2.90 -16.52 -39.12
N LEU A 54 -3.54 -15.45 -39.59
CA LEU A 54 -4.70 -14.82 -38.95
C LEU A 54 -5.93 -15.74 -38.82
N SER A 55 -6.02 -16.81 -39.62
CA SER A 55 -7.17 -17.74 -39.61
C SER A 55 -7.04 -18.86 -38.59
N LYS A 56 -5.83 -19.11 -38.06
CA LYS A 56 -5.68 -20.01 -36.91
C LYS A 56 -6.06 -19.21 -35.67
N GLN A 57 -7.12 -19.64 -34.97
CA GLN A 57 -7.28 -19.25 -33.58
C GLN A 57 -6.02 -19.71 -32.86
N ILE A 58 -5.17 -18.77 -32.46
CA ILE A 58 -4.10 -19.03 -31.52
C ILE A 58 -4.86 -19.36 -30.23
N LEU A 59 -5.10 -20.65 -29.98
CA LEU A 59 -5.51 -21.11 -28.67
C LEU A 59 -4.43 -20.57 -27.74
N PRO A 60 -4.77 -19.72 -26.76
CA PRO A 60 -3.80 -19.26 -25.79
C PRO A 60 -3.10 -20.52 -25.29
N LYS A 61 -1.77 -20.56 -25.35
CA LYS A 61 -1.02 -21.57 -24.59
C LYS A 61 -1.49 -21.33 -23.17
N THR A 62 -2.42 -22.16 -22.71
CA THR A 62 -2.83 -22.19 -21.32
C THR A 62 -1.56 -22.61 -20.61
N ASN A 63 -0.79 -21.64 -20.13
CA ASN A 63 0.12 -21.89 -19.03
C ASN A 63 -0.73 -22.68 -18.04
N SER A 64 -0.32 -23.92 -17.74
CA SER A 64 -1.10 -24.77 -16.86
C SER A 64 -1.39 -23.95 -15.61
N GLN A 65 -2.64 -23.94 -15.14
CA GLN A 65 -3.07 -23.08 -14.04
C GLN A 65 -2.11 -23.15 -12.84
N SER A 66 -1.47 -24.31 -12.65
CA SER A 66 -0.38 -24.53 -11.69
C SER A 66 0.81 -23.57 -11.86
N LEU A 67 1.29 -23.30 -13.06
CA LEU A 67 2.44 -22.42 -13.31
C LEU A 67 2.12 -20.97 -12.95
N ILE A 68 0.92 -20.49 -13.33
CA ILE A 68 0.49 -19.12 -13.00
C ILE A 68 0.41 -18.96 -11.49
N GLN A 69 -0.18 -19.94 -10.79
CA GLN A 69 -0.26 -19.94 -9.34
C GLN A 69 1.13 -19.89 -8.68
N THR A 70 2.07 -20.73 -9.13
CA THR A 70 3.44 -20.74 -8.60
C THR A 70 4.18 -19.42 -8.83
N GLU A 71 4.01 -18.79 -10.00
CA GLU A 71 4.63 -17.49 -10.30
C GLU A 71 4.07 -16.37 -9.41
N ILE A 72 2.75 -16.34 -9.20
CA ILE A 72 2.10 -15.37 -8.30
C ILE A 72 2.56 -15.58 -6.86
N GLU A 73 2.62 -16.82 -6.40
CA GLU A 73 3.11 -17.15 -5.06
C GLU A 73 4.57 -16.74 -4.88
N THR A 74 5.43 -17.04 -5.86
CA THR A 74 6.84 -16.66 -5.85
C THR A 74 7.00 -15.14 -5.80
N PHE A 75 6.24 -14.41 -6.61
CA PHE A 75 6.22 -12.94 -6.61
C PHE A 75 5.81 -12.37 -5.24
N LEU A 76 4.71 -12.85 -4.67
CA LEU A 76 4.21 -12.38 -3.37
C LEU A 76 5.10 -12.83 -2.20
N CYS A 77 5.89 -13.89 -2.39
CA CYS A 77 6.89 -14.37 -1.43
C CYS A 77 8.15 -13.47 -1.36
N ARG A 78 8.29 -12.46 -2.21
CA ARG A 78 9.40 -11.50 -2.11
C ARG A 78 9.22 -10.52 -0.96
N ASP A 79 10.34 -10.12 -0.37
CA ASP A 79 10.42 -9.25 0.81
C ASP A 79 10.12 -7.76 0.51
N ASP A 80 10.22 -7.34 -0.74
CA ASP A 80 9.84 -6.00 -1.22
C ASP A 80 8.35 -5.89 -1.54
N ILE A 81 7.65 -7.01 -1.65
CA ILE A 81 6.21 -7.09 -1.96
C ILE A 81 5.39 -7.36 -0.71
N THR A 82 5.82 -8.30 0.12
CA THR A 82 5.21 -8.61 1.40
C THR A 82 6.28 -8.82 2.48
N LYS A 83 5.92 -8.64 3.75
CA LYS A 83 6.85 -8.84 4.88
C LYS A 83 6.28 -9.83 5.88
N LEU A 84 7.15 -10.63 6.47
CA LEU A 84 6.76 -11.57 7.54
C LEU A 84 6.22 -10.82 8.75
N CYS A 85 5.15 -11.35 9.32
CA CYS A 85 4.62 -10.92 10.61
C CYS A 85 5.69 -11.08 11.70
N PRO A 86 6.12 -10.00 12.40
CA PRO A 86 7.05 -10.08 13.52
C PRO A 86 6.65 -11.09 14.60
N ASP A 87 5.34 -11.26 14.81
CA ASP A 87 4.79 -12.26 15.71
C ASP A 87 4.83 -13.65 15.07
N LYS A 88 5.80 -14.46 15.49
CA LYS A 88 6.03 -15.83 14.98
C LYS A 88 4.92 -16.81 15.38
N HIS A 89 4.11 -16.49 16.38
CA HIS A 89 3.03 -17.36 16.85
C HIS A 89 1.80 -17.29 15.94
N LYS A 90 1.69 -16.23 15.11
CA LYS A 90 0.60 -16.11 14.14
C LYS A 90 0.92 -16.90 12.88
N GLN A 91 0.30 -18.06 12.76
CA GLN A 91 0.42 -18.95 11.60
C GLN A 91 -0.96 -19.27 11.02
N ILE A 92 -1.02 -19.48 9.72
CA ILE A 92 -2.22 -19.93 8.98
C ILE A 92 -1.76 -21.11 8.12
N ASP A 93 -2.42 -22.26 8.27
CA ASP A 93 -2.09 -23.49 7.52
C ASP A 93 -0.60 -23.88 7.65
N GLY A 94 -0.01 -23.69 8.84
CA GLY A 94 1.41 -23.96 9.12
C GLY A 94 2.39 -22.93 8.57
N ASN A 95 1.93 -21.92 7.84
CA ASN A 95 2.75 -20.85 7.28
C ASN A 95 2.69 -19.60 8.15
N GLN A 96 3.83 -18.94 8.35
CA GLN A 96 3.89 -17.65 9.03
C GLN A 96 3.16 -16.59 8.20
N ILE A 97 2.31 -15.78 8.85
CA ILE A 97 1.55 -14.74 8.16
C ILE A 97 2.52 -13.73 7.52
N ARG A 98 2.25 -13.33 6.27
CA ARG A 98 2.92 -12.21 5.60
C ARG A 98 1.92 -11.10 5.35
N TYR A 99 2.34 -9.86 5.54
CA TYR A 99 1.51 -8.70 5.25
C TYR A 99 1.99 -8.01 3.98
N ARG A 100 1.03 -7.68 3.13
CA ARG A 100 1.28 -6.97 1.87
C ARG A 100 1.65 -5.52 2.12
N LEU A 101 2.64 -5.03 1.37
CA LEU A 101 3.15 -3.66 1.47
C LEU A 101 2.31 -2.66 0.68
N ASN A 102 1.66 -3.11 -0.38
CA ASN A 102 0.83 -2.30 -1.27
C ASN A 102 -0.58 -2.88 -1.44
N HIS A 103 -1.44 -2.10 -2.11
CA HIS A 103 -2.76 -2.54 -2.53
C HIS A 103 -2.67 -3.57 -3.65
N LEU A 104 -3.65 -4.48 -3.72
CA LEU A 104 -3.65 -5.59 -4.67
C LEU A 104 -3.65 -5.16 -6.14
N ASN A 105 -4.31 -4.04 -6.47
CA ASN A 105 -4.31 -3.48 -7.81
C ASN A 105 -2.90 -3.05 -8.25
N ILE A 106 -2.12 -2.42 -7.35
CA ILE A 106 -0.74 -2.02 -7.61
C ILE A 106 0.14 -3.26 -7.76
N LEU A 107 -0.03 -4.25 -6.88
CA LEU A 107 0.74 -5.51 -6.94
C LEU A 107 0.43 -6.32 -8.21
N HIS A 108 -0.81 -6.31 -8.67
CA HIS A 108 -1.22 -6.94 -9.92
C HIS A 108 -0.55 -6.28 -11.13
N GLN A 109 -0.59 -4.95 -11.23
CA GLN A 109 0.12 -4.20 -12.28
C GLN A 109 1.63 -4.46 -12.25
N GLN A 110 2.22 -4.48 -11.05
CA GLN A 110 3.64 -4.77 -10.88
C GLN A 110 3.98 -6.21 -11.34
N PHE A 111 3.14 -7.18 -10.99
CA PHE A 111 3.29 -8.56 -11.44
C PHE A 111 3.21 -8.68 -12.97
N GLU A 112 2.25 -8.03 -13.62
CA GLU A 112 2.11 -8.05 -15.09
C GLU A 112 3.35 -7.47 -15.79
N LEU A 113 3.91 -6.40 -15.23
CA LEU A 113 5.12 -5.74 -15.76
C LEU A 113 6.37 -6.62 -15.61
N GLU A 114 6.54 -7.28 -14.47
CA GLU A 114 7.75 -8.06 -14.16
C GLU A 114 7.73 -9.47 -14.79
N SER A 115 6.58 -10.16 -14.73
CA SER A 115 6.45 -11.53 -15.22
C SER A 115 6.14 -11.62 -16.71
N ASN A 116 5.64 -10.52 -17.32
CA ASN A 116 5.14 -10.49 -18.69
C ASN A 116 4.02 -11.53 -18.95
N ILE A 117 3.30 -11.93 -17.90
CA ILE A 117 2.12 -12.79 -17.96
C ILE A 117 0.89 -11.88 -17.89
N ASP A 118 0.07 -11.93 -18.93
CA ASP A 118 -1.20 -11.19 -19.02
C ASP A 118 -2.29 -11.98 -18.29
N ILE A 119 -2.74 -11.47 -17.14
CA ILE A 119 -3.72 -12.16 -16.27
C ILE A 119 -4.73 -11.15 -15.75
N ASP A 120 -6.00 -11.52 -15.72
CA ASP A 120 -7.02 -10.65 -15.15
C ASP A 120 -6.89 -10.53 -13.63
N TYR A 121 -7.26 -9.36 -13.11
CA TYR A 121 -7.21 -9.07 -11.67
C TYR A 121 -7.99 -10.10 -10.83
N VAL A 122 -9.10 -10.65 -11.33
CA VAL A 122 -9.90 -11.65 -10.59
C VAL A 122 -9.11 -12.95 -10.44
N THR A 123 -8.48 -13.43 -11.51
CA THR A 123 -7.59 -14.59 -11.45
C THR A 123 -6.37 -14.34 -10.55
N PHE A 124 -5.75 -13.15 -10.63
CA PHE A 124 -4.66 -12.77 -9.74
C PHE A 124 -5.05 -12.90 -8.28
N THR A 125 -6.18 -12.30 -7.90
CA THR A 125 -6.66 -12.34 -6.51
C THR A 125 -7.07 -13.72 -6.02
N ARG A 126 -7.54 -14.59 -6.91
CA ARG A 126 -7.90 -15.98 -6.59
C ARG A 126 -6.69 -16.84 -6.23
N TYR A 127 -5.53 -16.58 -6.84
CA TYR A 127 -4.30 -17.34 -6.61
C TYR A 127 -3.43 -16.80 -5.46
N ILE A 128 -3.92 -15.80 -4.71
CA ILE A 128 -3.18 -15.28 -3.55
C ILE A 128 -3.24 -16.30 -2.41
N PRO A 129 -2.07 -16.70 -1.85
CA PRO A 129 -2.05 -17.63 -0.72
C PRO A 129 -2.80 -17.11 0.51
N SER A 130 -3.44 -18.01 1.26
CA SER A 130 -4.27 -17.69 2.43
C SER A 130 -3.50 -16.96 3.53
N TYR A 131 -2.20 -17.25 3.69
CA TYR A 131 -1.28 -16.69 4.67
C TYR A 131 -0.79 -15.27 4.34
N ILE A 132 -1.13 -14.73 3.17
CA ILE A 132 -0.80 -13.36 2.76
C ILE A 132 -1.99 -12.43 3.01
N LYS A 133 -1.88 -11.56 4.02
CA LYS A 133 -2.99 -10.71 4.49
C LYS A 133 -2.77 -9.22 4.27
N LYS A 134 -3.87 -8.47 4.26
CA LYS A 134 -3.84 -7.02 4.45
C LYS A 134 -3.60 -6.73 5.95
N PRO A 135 -2.70 -5.81 6.32
CA PRO A 135 -2.64 -5.37 7.72
C PRO A 135 -3.98 -4.79 8.14
N ASN A 136 -4.53 -5.26 9.26
CA ASN A 136 -5.76 -4.77 9.87
C ASN A 136 -5.45 -3.86 11.08
N ASN A 137 -6.47 -3.25 11.67
CA ASN A 137 -6.26 -2.30 12.76
C ASN A 137 -5.71 -2.94 14.04
N ASP A 138 -5.99 -4.23 14.24
CA ASP A 138 -5.51 -4.97 15.40
C ASP A 138 -4.07 -5.49 15.20
N SER A 139 -3.58 -5.46 13.96
CA SER A 139 -2.19 -5.77 13.59
C SER A 139 -1.29 -4.52 13.66
N TRP A 140 -1.69 -3.47 14.38
CA TRP A 140 -0.91 -2.22 14.47
C TRP A 140 0.45 -2.36 15.16
N GLY A 141 0.69 -3.47 15.86
CA GLY A 141 2.00 -3.81 16.43
C GLY A 141 3.01 -4.37 15.42
N THR A 142 2.60 -4.72 14.20
CA THR A 142 3.47 -5.36 13.21
C THR A 142 3.85 -4.35 12.11
N CYS A 143 4.96 -3.64 12.34
CA CYS A 143 5.54 -2.66 11.39
C CYS A 143 5.92 -3.33 10.06
N LEU A 144 5.23 -3.04 8.95
CA LEU A 144 5.52 -3.67 7.66
C LEU A 144 5.39 -2.66 6.49
N CYS A 145 6.42 -1.79 6.42
CA CYS A 145 6.85 -0.79 5.41
C CYS A 145 6.37 0.69 5.44
N MET A 146 7.14 1.54 4.70
CA MET A 146 7.59 2.93 4.95
C MET A 146 6.61 3.97 5.53
N PRO A 147 5.30 3.93 5.29
CA PRO A 147 4.38 4.93 5.84
C PRO A 147 3.76 4.59 7.20
N CYS A 148 3.84 3.33 7.66
CA CYS A 148 3.66 3.00 9.08
C CYS A 148 4.94 3.31 9.89
N LEU A 149 6.02 3.60 9.16
CA LEU A 149 7.24 4.34 9.46
C LEU A 149 7.06 5.87 9.25
N ASN A 150 5.89 6.35 8.77
CA ASN A 150 5.60 7.78 8.57
C ASN A 150 4.53 8.26 9.58
N PRO A 151 4.96 8.93 10.66
CA PRO A 151 4.09 9.47 11.70
C PRO A 151 2.97 10.38 11.20
N GLN A 152 3.13 11.01 10.02
CA GLN A 152 2.18 11.97 9.48
C GLN A 152 0.82 11.33 9.13
N LEU A 153 0.83 10.18 8.45
CA LEU A 153 -0.41 9.45 8.12
C LEU A 153 -1.05 8.82 9.37
N LYS A 154 -0.24 8.47 10.38
CA LYS A 154 -0.73 8.07 11.71
C LYS A 154 -1.45 9.23 12.39
N TYR A 155 -0.87 10.43 12.35
CA TYR A 155 -1.47 11.65 12.89
C TYR A 155 -2.75 12.04 12.15
N GLU A 156 -2.75 12.09 10.82
CA GLU A 156 -3.91 12.47 10.01
C GLU A 156 -5.08 11.50 10.17
N LYS A 157 -4.81 10.19 10.23
CA LYS A 157 -5.87 9.20 10.44
C LYS A 157 -6.40 9.23 11.87
N LEU A 158 -5.54 9.49 12.87
CA LEU A 158 -5.99 9.82 14.22
C LEU A 158 -6.83 11.11 14.23
N HIS A 159 -6.47 12.15 13.49
CA HIS A 159 -7.21 13.41 13.39
C HIS A 159 -8.59 13.22 12.72
N GLN A 160 -8.65 12.47 11.61
CA GLN A 160 -9.89 12.10 10.93
C GLN A 160 -10.80 11.19 11.79
N LEU A 161 -10.23 10.27 12.56
CA LEU A 161 -10.98 9.42 13.49
C LEU A 161 -11.39 10.18 14.76
N LYS A 162 -10.59 11.15 15.23
CA LYS A 162 -10.95 12.09 16.31
C LYS A 162 -12.12 12.99 15.90
N ARG A 163 -12.23 13.38 14.61
CA ARG A 163 -13.43 14.05 14.06
C ARG A 163 -14.70 13.19 14.11
N LYS A 164 -14.60 11.86 14.26
CA LYS A 164 -15.77 10.98 14.40
C LYS A 164 -15.99 10.45 15.82
N HIS A 165 -14.95 10.28 16.64
CA HIS A 165 -15.07 9.62 17.95
C HIS A 165 -14.14 10.15 19.06
N ALA A 166 -13.59 11.36 18.96
CA ALA A 166 -13.00 12.02 20.12
C ALA A 166 -13.70 13.34 20.41
N ARG A 167 -14.87 13.22 21.05
CA ARG A 167 -15.12 14.09 22.18
C ARG A 167 -13.98 13.81 23.17
N ILE A 168 -12.93 14.62 23.11
CA ILE A 168 -12.23 14.94 24.34
C ILE A 168 -13.32 15.57 25.20
N LYS A 169 -14.01 14.74 25.99
CA LYS A 169 -14.80 15.21 27.10
C LYS A 169 -13.76 15.57 28.16
N VAL A 170 -13.03 16.67 27.93
CA VAL A 170 -12.70 17.51 29.07
C VAL A 170 -14.09 17.90 29.56
N ILE A 171 -14.57 17.27 30.63
CA ILE A 171 -15.75 17.79 31.33
C ILE A 171 -15.24 19.00 32.10
N VAL A 172 -14.93 20.03 31.34
CA VAL A 172 -14.84 21.44 31.71
C VAL A 172 -15.38 22.06 30.43
N ASP A 173 -16.49 22.79 30.51
CA ASP A 173 -17.31 23.30 29.39
C ASP A 173 -16.54 24.27 28.47
N PHE A 174 -15.45 23.83 27.87
CA PHE A 174 -14.74 24.51 26.82
C PHE A 174 -14.95 23.70 25.54
N THR A 175 -15.67 24.32 24.62
CA THR A 175 -15.84 23.89 23.23
C THR A 175 -14.52 23.31 22.71
N PRO A 176 -14.53 22.13 22.03
CA PRO A 176 -13.31 21.47 21.61
C PRO A 176 -12.50 22.36 20.68
N ILE A 177 -11.43 22.98 21.19
CA ILE A 177 -10.50 23.79 20.41
C ILE A 177 -9.45 22.85 19.78
N ASP A 178 -9.25 22.95 18.47
CA ASP A 178 -8.22 22.20 17.75
C ASP A 178 -6.84 22.74 18.15
N LEU A 179 -6.08 21.97 18.92
CA LEU A 179 -4.74 22.33 19.41
C LEU A 179 -3.77 22.70 18.27
N TYR A 180 -4.03 22.26 17.04
CA TYR A 180 -3.22 22.57 15.86
C TYR A 180 -3.47 23.99 15.30
N ASP A 181 -4.71 24.48 15.39
CA ASP A 181 -5.04 25.86 15.02
C ASP A 181 -4.60 26.85 16.12
N LEU A 182 -4.61 26.39 17.38
CA LEU A 182 -3.98 27.08 18.51
C LEU A 182 -2.49 27.28 18.27
N ALA A 183 -1.74 26.25 17.85
CA ALA A 183 -0.29 26.33 17.68
C ALA A 183 0.19 27.35 16.62
N LYS A 184 -0.68 27.81 15.72
CA LYS A 184 -0.36 28.80 14.68
C LYS A 184 -0.65 30.25 15.08
N ASP A 185 -1.38 30.45 16.18
CA ASP A 185 -1.94 31.74 16.57
C ASP A 185 -1.52 32.04 18.00
N GLU A 186 -0.41 32.77 18.13
CA GLU A 186 0.20 33.12 19.42
C GLU A 186 -0.78 33.80 20.38
N ILE A 187 -1.76 34.54 19.84
CA ILE A 187 -2.83 35.18 20.62
C ILE A 187 -3.73 34.12 21.26
N LYS A 188 -4.17 33.11 20.49
CA LYS A 188 -4.99 32.01 21.01
C LYS A 188 -4.24 31.15 22.02
N ILE A 189 -2.93 30.94 21.82
CA ILE A 189 -2.09 30.22 22.79
C ILE A 189 -2.08 30.98 24.12
N ASN A 190 -1.92 32.30 24.08
CA ASN A 190 -1.90 33.13 25.28
C ASN A 190 -3.27 33.17 25.96
N GLU A 191 -4.38 33.31 25.21
CA GLU A 191 -5.73 33.21 25.77
C GLU A 191 -6.00 31.84 26.41
N PHE A 192 -5.54 30.75 25.79
CA PHE A 192 -5.67 29.40 26.33
C PHE A 192 -4.83 29.22 27.59
N LYS A 193 -3.60 29.72 27.62
CA LYS A 193 -2.75 29.74 28.82
C LYS A 193 -3.40 30.53 29.95
N ASP A 194 -3.95 31.71 29.65
CA ASP A 194 -4.64 32.56 30.62
C ASP A 194 -5.86 31.86 31.21
N ASN A 195 -6.65 31.19 30.37
CA ASN A 195 -7.81 30.40 30.82
C ASN A 195 -7.40 29.20 31.68
N LEU A 196 -6.30 28.53 31.36
CA LEU A 196 -5.76 27.45 32.19
C LEU A 196 -5.21 27.95 33.53
N THR A 197 -4.57 29.12 33.58
CA THR A 197 -4.14 29.72 34.85
C THR A 197 -5.28 30.24 35.71
N LYS A 198 -6.45 30.55 35.12
CA LYS A 198 -7.66 30.85 35.90
C LYS A 198 -8.23 29.60 36.56
N LEU A 199 -8.18 28.45 35.86
CA LEU A 199 -8.59 27.16 36.41
C LEU A 199 -7.67 26.65 37.53
N ASP A 200 -6.41 27.08 37.58
CA ASP A 200 -5.48 26.76 38.69
C ASP A 200 -5.78 27.53 39.98
N LYS A 201 -6.61 28.59 39.93
CA LYS A 201 -6.96 29.43 41.10
C LYS A 201 -8.26 29.02 41.79
N GLU A 202 -9.02 28.13 41.19
CA GLU A 202 -10.21 27.54 41.81
C GLU A 202 -9.78 26.19 42.40
N ASP A 203 -9.72 26.10 43.73
CA ASP A 203 -9.16 25.00 44.57
C ASP A 203 -9.82 23.61 44.39
N GLU A 204 -10.46 23.34 43.25
CA GLU A 204 -11.04 22.04 42.94
C GLU A 204 -9.96 21.11 42.35
N GLU A 205 -9.83 19.91 42.92
CA GLU A 205 -9.01 18.82 42.40
C GLU A 205 -9.56 18.31 41.06
N ILE A 206 -9.46 19.12 40.01
CA ILE A 206 -9.89 18.74 38.66
C ILE A 206 -8.97 17.60 38.19
N LEU A 207 -9.55 16.41 38.00
CA LEU A 207 -8.84 15.26 37.42
C LEU A 207 -8.97 15.27 35.90
N VAL A 208 -7.83 15.28 35.23
CA VAL A 208 -7.72 15.21 33.77
C VAL A 208 -7.36 13.78 33.38
N THR A 209 -8.28 13.11 32.68
CA THR A 209 -8.03 11.79 32.10
C THR A 209 -7.71 11.91 30.62
N PHE A 210 -6.52 11.45 30.22
CA PHE A 210 -6.09 11.39 28.82
C PHE A 210 -5.47 10.03 28.49
N CYS A 211 -5.30 9.75 27.20
CA CYS A 211 -4.63 8.53 26.76
C CYS A 211 -3.24 8.84 26.21
N GLU A 212 -2.24 8.09 26.68
CA GLU A 212 -0.85 8.17 26.22
C GLU A 212 -0.40 6.80 25.69
N TRP A 213 0.45 6.79 24.66
CA TRP A 213 1.11 5.57 24.19
C TRP A 213 2.41 5.39 24.95
N GLN A 214 2.51 4.34 25.76
CA GLN A 214 3.73 4.00 26.47
C GLN A 214 4.33 2.71 25.93
N LYS A 215 5.66 2.66 25.92
CA LYS A 215 6.43 1.46 25.58
C LYS A 215 6.56 0.58 26.84
N ILE A 216 5.79 -0.49 26.89
CA ILE A 216 5.78 -1.43 28.02
C ILE A 216 6.54 -2.69 27.62
N LYS A 217 7.44 -3.16 28.49
CA LYS A 217 8.12 -4.45 28.31
C LYS A 217 7.19 -5.57 28.75
N ALA A 218 6.51 -6.22 27.80
CA ALA A 218 5.64 -7.34 28.10
C ALA A 218 6.48 -8.57 28.55
N PRO A 219 5.99 -9.39 29.51
CA PRO A 219 6.76 -10.48 30.12
C PRO A 219 7.27 -11.56 29.14
N HIS A 220 6.80 -11.55 27.88
CA HIS A 220 7.20 -12.50 26.84
C HIS A 220 7.64 -11.82 25.54
N CYS A 221 7.88 -10.51 25.55
CA CYS A 221 8.37 -9.78 24.39
C CYS A 221 9.79 -9.26 24.64
N THR A 222 10.71 -9.60 23.73
CA THR A 222 12.09 -9.09 23.75
C THR A 222 12.15 -7.60 23.40
N ALA A 223 11.23 -7.11 22.58
CA ALA A 223 11.06 -5.69 22.25
C ALA A 223 9.90 -5.06 23.04
N PRO A 224 10.03 -3.78 23.46
CA PRO A 224 8.95 -3.08 24.13
C PRO A 224 7.76 -2.88 23.19
N VAL A 225 6.56 -3.18 23.68
CA VAL A 225 5.30 -3.04 22.94
C VAL A 225 4.70 -1.68 23.26
N SER A 226 4.24 -0.96 22.23
CA SER A 226 3.51 0.29 22.45
C SER A 226 2.07 -0.03 22.85
N THR A 227 1.69 0.37 24.06
CA THR A 227 0.35 0.14 24.61
C THR A 227 -0.29 1.49 24.92
N LYS A 228 -1.56 1.64 24.55
CA LYS A 228 -2.35 2.80 24.91
C LYS A 228 -2.80 2.65 26.36
N ILE A 229 -2.40 3.58 27.21
CA ILE A 229 -2.82 3.61 28.61
C ILE A 229 -3.66 4.85 28.87
N SER A 230 -4.60 4.74 29.82
CA SER A 230 -5.36 5.89 30.33
C SER A 230 -4.67 6.39 31.58
N ILE A 231 -4.32 7.67 31.59
CA ILE A 231 -3.66 8.35 32.69
C ILE A 231 -4.65 9.38 33.22
N SER A 232 -4.88 9.37 34.53
CA SER A 232 -5.62 10.40 35.25
C SER A 232 -4.66 11.10 36.19
N ILE A 233 -4.49 12.40 36.01
CA ILE A 233 -3.64 13.26 36.87
C ILE A 233 -4.40 14.53 37.23
N SER A 234 -3.94 15.23 38.26
CA SER A 234 -4.50 16.55 38.59
C SER A 234 -4.27 17.55 37.44
N MET A 235 -5.17 18.52 37.29
CA MET A 235 -5.02 19.61 36.31
C MET A 235 -3.68 20.34 36.49
N LYS A 236 -3.24 20.54 37.74
CA LYS A 236 -1.93 21.12 38.07
C LYS A 236 -0.76 20.29 37.52
N GLU A 237 -0.79 18.96 37.71
CA GLU A 237 0.21 18.06 37.12
C GLU A 237 0.13 18.01 35.59
N PHE A 238 -1.09 18.08 35.02
CA PHE A 238 -1.29 18.14 33.59
C PHE A 238 -0.67 19.40 32.98
N ILE A 239 -0.96 20.58 33.57
CA ILE A 239 -0.34 21.86 33.19
C ILE A 239 1.18 21.77 33.30
N LYS A 240 1.69 21.27 34.42
CA LYS A 240 3.14 21.12 34.63
C LYS A 240 3.79 20.21 33.57
N LYS A 241 3.15 19.10 33.22
CA LYS A 241 3.66 18.12 32.24
C LYS A 241 3.61 18.65 30.81
N PHE A 242 2.54 19.33 30.41
CA PHE A 242 2.28 19.65 29.01
C PHE A 242 2.48 21.11 28.63
N ILE A 243 2.59 22.05 29.58
CA ILE A 243 2.78 23.47 29.30
C ILE A 243 4.23 23.91 29.51
N ILE A 244 4.95 23.33 30.49
CA ILE A 244 6.36 23.67 30.74
C ILE A 244 7.26 23.17 29.60
N GLU A 245 6.89 22.07 28.93
CA GLU A 245 7.64 21.55 27.76
C GLU A 245 7.29 22.25 26.43
N VAL A 246 6.34 23.20 26.41
CA VAL A 246 6.12 24.06 25.24
C VAL A 246 7.14 25.19 25.27
N ASP A 247 8.41 24.83 25.14
CA ASP A 247 9.44 25.78 24.78
C ASP A 247 9.21 26.15 23.30
N VAL A 248 8.49 27.26 23.09
CA VAL A 248 8.11 27.76 21.75
C VAL A 248 9.35 28.07 20.90
N SER A 249 10.53 28.17 21.52
CA SER A 249 11.80 28.38 20.82
C SER A 249 12.21 27.23 19.89
N VAL A 250 11.65 26.02 20.04
CA VAL A 250 12.00 24.85 19.21
C VAL A 250 11.28 24.83 17.86
N TYR A 251 10.25 25.65 17.66
CA TYR A 251 9.46 25.69 16.40
C TYR A 251 9.76 26.89 15.50
N LEU A 252 10.79 27.68 15.82
CA LEU A 252 11.31 28.75 14.96
C LEU A 252 12.62 28.31 14.28
N PHE A 253 12.56 27.27 13.44
CA PHE A 253 13.54 26.97 12.38
C PHE A 253 12.87 26.27 11.21
#